data_AF-A0AAW0PI32-F1
#
_entry.id   AF-A0AAW0PI32-F1
#
_cell.length_a   1.000
_cell.length_b   1.000
_cell.length_c   1.000
_cell.angle_alpha   90.00
_cell.angle_beta   90.00
_cell.angle_gamma   90.00
#
_symmetry.space_group_name_H-M   'P 1'
#
loop_
_entity.id
_entity.type
_entity.pdbx_description
1 polymer ?
#
loop_
_entity_poly.entity_id
_entity_poly.type
_entity_poly.pdbx_seq_one_letter_code
_entity_poly.pdbx_strand_id
1 'polypeptide(L)'
;MGKSCCAIRCAARFAKNSNTSFYRLPHSQERRSEWLKAMRRTRWRSTGEKWLCSGHFVSGKKSNDPQHPDYVPSIFSCTSTTKRARAVRSLEKYLRFKEMSEKRLNNTERLEAATALLLLQKSLGGRVTDKYLTEHCGFLDKLLPGDLVLADRGFTVEDSIGLGNLFSAFDPSFNASGASPQEQ
;
A
#
# COMPACT_ATOMS: atom_id res chain seq x y z
N MET A 1 23.97 -16.54 -24.70
CA MET A 1 23.10 -15.85 -25.68
C MET A 1 22.18 -14.90 -24.95
N GLY A 2 22.08 -13.64 -25.37
CA GLY A 2 21.19 -12.64 -24.75
C GLY A 2 19.72 -12.86 -25.11
N LYS A 3 18.81 -12.33 -24.27
CA LYS A 3 17.35 -12.40 -24.52
C LYS A 3 17.00 -11.55 -25.75
N SER A 4 16.23 -12.11 -26.68
CA SER A 4 15.74 -11.40 -27.88
C SER A 4 14.24 -11.60 -28.04
N CYS A 5 13.56 -10.58 -28.57
CA CYS A 5 12.11 -10.63 -28.78
C CYS A 5 11.76 -11.64 -29.87
N CYS A 6 10.77 -12.50 -29.60
CA CYS A 6 10.30 -13.50 -30.55
C CYS A 6 9.15 -13.01 -31.44
N ALA A 7 8.73 -11.74 -31.34
CA ALA A 7 7.68 -11.21 -32.21
C ALA A 7 8.17 -11.02 -33.65
N ILE A 8 7.26 -11.17 -34.61
CA ILE A 8 7.56 -11.00 -36.03
C ILE A 8 7.94 -9.53 -36.29
N ARG A 9 9.09 -9.32 -36.95
CA ARG A 9 9.64 -7.98 -37.26
C ARG A 9 9.92 -7.10 -36.03
N CYS A 10 10.19 -7.71 -34.87
CA CYS A 10 10.69 -6.99 -33.71
C CYS A 10 12.20 -7.22 -33.56
N ALA A 11 12.99 -6.14 -33.60
CA ALA A 11 14.44 -6.18 -33.42
C ALA A 11 14.88 -5.94 -31.97
N ALA A 12 13.95 -5.95 -31.00
CA ALA A 12 14.27 -5.70 -29.60
C ALA A 12 15.18 -6.80 -29.04
N ARG A 13 16.35 -6.40 -28.56
CA ARG A 13 17.32 -7.26 -27.87
C ARG A 13 17.58 -6.71 -26.48
N PHE A 14 17.89 -7.60 -25.54
CA PHE A 14 18.23 -7.19 -24.19
C PHE A 14 19.59 -6.48 -24.19
N ALA A 15 19.60 -5.28 -23.62
CA ALA A 15 20.78 -4.49 -23.35
C ALA A 15 20.75 -4.09 -21.87
N LYS A 16 21.91 -4.13 -21.19
CA LYS A 16 22.01 -3.59 -19.84
C LYS A 16 21.69 -2.09 -19.91
N ASN A 17 20.84 -1.60 -19.00
CA ASN A 17 20.35 -0.22 -18.91
C ASN A 17 19.31 0.21 -19.96
N SER A 18 18.66 -0.72 -20.67
CA SER A 18 17.51 -0.35 -21.51
C SER A 18 16.20 -0.36 -20.73
N ASN A 19 15.27 0.55 -21.07
CA ASN A 19 13.92 0.58 -20.52
C ASN A 19 13.00 -0.52 -21.12
N THR A 20 13.58 -1.55 -21.74
CA THR A 20 12.82 -2.63 -22.40
C THR A 20 12.86 -3.89 -21.54
N SER A 21 11.72 -4.23 -20.96
CA SER A 21 11.56 -5.47 -20.22
C SER A 21 11.33 -6.65 -21.18
N PHE A 22 11.85 -7.81 -20.83
CA PHE A 22 11.63 -9.06 -21.59
C PHE A 22 10.88 -10.06 -20.72
N TYR A 23 9.73 -10.48 -21.22
CA TYR A 23 8.82 -11.40 -20.57
C TYR A 23 8.88 -12.77 -21.21
N ARG A 24 9.05 -13.80 -20.38
CA ARG A 24 9.01 -15.20 -20.81
C ARG A 24 7.59 -15.56 -21.26
N LEU A 25 7.47 -16.34 -22.33
CA LEU A 25 6.17 -16.90 -22.73
C LEU A 25 5.57 -17.73 -21.59
N PRO A 26 4.24 -17.68 -21.37
CA PRO A 26 3.57 -18.46 -20.35
C PRO A 26 3.85 -19.97 -20.45
N HIS A 27 3.93 -20.62 -19.29
CA HIS A 27 4.02 -22.08 -19.16
C HIS A 27 2.66 -22.75 -19.37
N SER A 28 1.58 -22.12 -18.90
CA SER A 28 0.21 -22.64 -19.08
C SER A 28 -0.15 -22.71 -20.55
N GLN A 29 -0.62 -23.88 -20.98
CA GLN A 29 -0.85 -24.18 -22.39
C GLN A 29 -1.92 -23.29 -23.02
N GLU A 30 -2.98 -22.99 -22.27
CA GLU A 30 -4.09 -22.11 -22.68
C GLU A 30 -3.59 -20.69 -22.98
N ARG A 31 -3.01 -20.02 -21.97
CA ARG A 31 -2.49 -18.66 -22.10
C ARG A 31 -1.39 -18.57 -23.15
N ARG A 32 -0.53 -19.60 -23.22
CA ARG A 32 0.50 -19.71 -24.27
C ARG A 32 -0.13 -19.78 -25.66
N SER A 33 -1.23 -20.52 -25.83
CA SER A 33 -1.94 -20.61 -27.11
C SER A 33 -2.48 -19.24 -27.55
N GLU A 34 -3.01 -18.44 -26.61
CA GLU A 34 -3.49 -17.08 -26.89
C GLU A 34 -2.37 -16.15 -27.34
N TRP A 35 -1.22 -16.20 -26.65
CA TRP A 35 -0.03 -15.44 -27.03
C TRP A 35 0.48 -15.83 -28.43
N LEU A 36 0.51 -17.14 -28.74
CA LEU A 36 0.91 -17.63 -30.06
C LEU A 36 -0.07 -17.22 -31.17
N LYS A 37 -1.38 -17.25 -30.89
CA LYS A 37 -2.43 -16.74 -31.79
C LYS A 37 -2.24 -15.25 -32.06
N ALA A 38 -2.00 -14.45 -31.02
CA ALA A 38 -1.80 -13.01 -31.14
C ALA A 38 -0.54 -12.66 -31.95
N MET A 39 0.55 -13.41 -31.76
CA MET A 39 1.78 -13.30 -32.55
C MET A 39 1.66 -13.81 -33.99
N ARG A 40 0.50 -14.38 -34.38
CA ARG A 40 0.27 -15.05 -35.68
C ARG A 40 1.25 -16.18 -35.97
N ARG A 41 1.67 -16.91 -34.93
CA ARG A 41 2.56 -18.09 -35.04
C ARG A 41 1.78 -19.36 -34.69
N THR A 42 0.81 -19.71 -35.53
CA THR A 42 0.09 -20.98 -35.40
C THR A 42 1.02 -22.14 -35.80
N ARG A 43 1.01 -23.25 -35.04
CA ARG A 43 1.89 -24.43 -35.22
C ARG A 43 3.37 -24.25 -34.83
N TRP A 44 3.69 -23.23 -34.04
CA TRP A 44 5.05 -23.00 -33.56
C TRP A 44 5.44 -23.93 -32.40
N ARG A 45 6.25 -24.95 -32.69
CA ARG A 45 6.94 -25.77 -31.68
C ARG A 45 8.28 -25.14 -31.34
N SER A 46 8.33 -24.36 -30.25
CA SER A 46 9.61 -23.84 -29.76
C SER A 46 10.25 -24.82 -28.78
N THR A 47 11.36 -25.41 -29.15
CA THR A 47 12.35 -25.92 -28.18
C THR A 47 13.07 -24.71 -27.57
N GLY A 48 13.03 -24.59 -26.24
CA GLY A 48 13.72 -23.55 -25.46
C GLY A 48 12.90 -22.33 -25.04
N GLU A 49 13.50 -21.52 -24.15
CA GLU A 49 12.91 -20.31 -23.57
C GLU A 49 12.72 -19.22 -24.63
N LYS A 50 11.49 -18.70 -24.76
CA LYS A 50 11.16 -17.62 -25.70
C LYS A 50 10.71 -16.39 -24.91
N TRP A 51 11.10 -15.22 -25.41
CA TRP A 51 10.93 -13.94 -24.74
C TRP A 51 10.19 -12.96 -25.64
N LEU A 52 9.31 -12.15 -25.07
CA LEU A 52 8.59 -11.07 -25.73
C LEU A 52 8.94 -9.75 -25.02
N CYS A 53 9.22 -8.69 -25.76
CA CYS A 53 9.54 -7.40 -25.15
C CYS A 53 8.27 -6.65 -24.67
N SER A 54 8.47 -5.68 -23.78
CA SER A 54 7.43 -4.79 -23.24
C SER A 54 6.60 -4.08 -24.31
N GLY A 55 7.18 -3.76 -25.46
CA GLY A 55 6.50 -3.02 -26.54
C GLY A 55 5.30 -3.75 -27.18
N HIS A 56 5.06 -5.01 -26.84
CA HIS A 56 3.89 -5.77 -27.31
C HIS A 56 2.68 -5.68 -26.38
N PHE A 57 2.83 -5.01 -25.24
CA PHE A 57 1.79 -4.73 -24.25
C PHE A 57 1.43 -3.25 -24.29
N VAL A 58 0.15 -2.94 -24.10
CA VAL A 58 -0.41 -1.59 -24.11
C VAL A 58 0.20 -0.75 -22.99
N SER A 59 0.30 -1.27 -21.77
CA SER A 59 0.93 -0.60 -20.63
C SER A 59 2.46 -0.71 -20.64
N GLY A 60 3.04 -1.44 -21.59
CA GLY A 60 4.45 -1.82 -21.56
C GLY A 60 4.79 -2.90 -20.51
N LYS A 61 3.81 -3.45 -19.78
CA LYS A 61 4.02 -4.49 -18.78
C LYS A 61 3.06 -5.66 -18.99
N LYS A 62 3.53 -6.89 -18.77
CA LYS A 62 2.62 -8.05 -18.72
C LYS A 62 1.78 -8.00 -17.45
N SER A 63 0.48 -8.29 -17.55
CA SER A 63 -0.36 -8.54 -16.37
C SER A 63 -0.61 -10.04 -16.19
N ASN A 64 -0.84 -10.51 -14.96
CA ASN A 64 -1.28 -11.88 -14.70
C ASN A 64 -2.79 -11.98 -14.47
N ASP A 65 -3.47 -10.86 -14.36
CA ASP A 65 -4.92 -10.77 -14.20
C ASP A 65 -5.62 -11.03 -15.55
N PRO A 66 -6.49 -12.06 -15.66
CA PRO A 66 -7.25 -12.35 -16.88
C PRO A 66 -8.14 -11.20 -17.37
N GLN A 67 -8.56 -10.29 -16.49
CA GLN A 67 -9.39 -9.14 -16.85
C GLN A 67 -8.58 -7.97 -17.42
N HIS A 68 -7.25 -7.99 -17.23
CA HIS A 68 -6.37 -6.93 -17.70
C HIS A 68 -6.09 -7.07 -19.20
N PRO A 69 -6.15 -5.99 -20.01
CA PRO A 69 -5.94 -6.08 -21.46
C PRO A 69 -4.55 -6.60 -21.87
N ASP A 70 -3.52 -6.33 -21.05
CA ASP A 70 -2.17 -6.90 -21.21
C ASP A 70 -1.99 -8.35 -20.68
N TYR A 71 -3.07 -9.05 -20.37
CA TYR A 71 -3.01 -10.49 -20.11
C TYR A 71 -2.48 -11.25 -21.33
N VAL A 72 -2.89 -10.80 -22.53
CA VAL A 72 -2.41 -11.25 -23.84
C VAL A 72 -1.80 -10.06 -24.59
N PRO A 73 -0.60 -10.19 -25.18
CA PRO A 73 -0.01 -9.12 -25.97
C PRO A 73 -0.90 -8.80 -27.18
N SER A 74 -1.09 -7.52 -27.47
CA SER A 74 -2.02 -7.06 -28.51
C SER A 74 -1.37 -6.11 -29.54
N ILE A 75 -0.20 -5.56 -29.21
CA ILE A 75 0.51 -4.60 -30.06
C ILE A 75 1.55 -5.35 -30.87
N PHE A 76 1.31 -5.56 -32.16
CA PHE A 76 2.25 -6.17 -33.09
C PHE A 76 2.39 -5.30 -34.35
N SER A 77 3.39 -5.59 -35.17
CA SER A 77 3.63 -4.90 -36.43
C SER A 77 2.40 -4.92 -37.35
N CYS A 78 1.62 -6.00 -37.29
CA CYS A 78 0.38 -6.18 -38.06
C CYS A 78 -0.90 -5.64 -37.38
N THR A 79 -0.80 -5.03 -36.20
CA THR A 79 -1.95 -4.44 -35.52
C THR A 79 -2.30 -3.12 -36.19
N SER A 80 -3.55 -2.94 -36.63
CA SER A 80 -4.02 -1.68 -37.20
C SER A 80 -4.04 -0.57 -36.15
N THR A 81 -3.99 0.68 -36.58
CA THR A 81 -4.12 1.87 -35.72
C THR A 81 -5.40 1.81 -34.86
N THR A 82 -6.52 1.43 -35.48
CA THR A 82 -7.81 1.25 -34.80
C THR A 82 -7.77 0.19 -33.69
N LYS A 83 -7.09 -0.94 -33.91
CA LYS A 83 -6.94 -2.00 -32.90
C LYS A 83 -6.02 -1.56 -31.76
N ARG A 84 -4.94 -0.82 -32.05
CA ARG A 84 -4.06 -0.24 -31.01
C ARG A 84 -4.86 0.73 -30.14
N ALA A 85 -5.61 1.65 -30.74
CA ALA A 85 -6.45 2.60 -30.00
C ALA A 85 -7.53 1.90 -29.15
N ARG A 86 -8.13 0.81 -29.65
CA ARG A 86 -9.06 -0.01 -28.87
C ARG A 86 -8.39 -0.63 -27.64
N ALA A 87 -7.17 -1.12 -27.79
CA ALA A 87 -6.42 -1.72 -26.69
C ALA A 87 -6.09 -0.68 -25.59
N VAL A 88 -5.71 0.55 -25.99
CA VAL A 88 -5.51 1.69 -25.07
C VAL A 88 -6.78 2.02 -24.30
N ARG A 89 -7.92 2.20 -24.99
CA ARG A 89 -9.21 2.45 -24.32
C ARG A 89 -9.62 1.32 -23.37
N SER A 90 -9.29 0.07 -23.72
CA SER A 90 -9.54 -1.07 -22.84
C SER A 90 -8.72 -1.01 -21.55
N LEU A 91 -7.47 -0.54 -21.64
CA LEU A 91 -6.59 -0.33 -20.49
C LEU A 91 -7.13 0.79 -19.60
N GLU A 92 -7.51 1.92 -20.17
CA GLU A 92 -8.13 3.02 -19.43
C GLU A 92 -9.39 2.56 -18.68
N LYS A 93 -10.25 1.76 -19.33
CA LYS A 93 -11.44 1.20 -18.69
C LYS A 93 -11.09 0.30 -17.51
N TYR A 94 -10.09 -0.58 -17.67
CA TYR A 94 -9.62 -1.45 -16.60
C TYR A 94 -9.06 -0.65 -15.41
N LEU A 95 -8.22 0.35 -15.68
CA LEU A 95 -7.63 1.20 -14.64
C LEU A 95 -8.70 1.96 -13.85
N ARG A 96 -9.71 2.51 -14.53
CA ARG A 96 -10.86 3.14 -13.86
C ARG A 96 -11.62 2.17 -12.96
N PHE A 97 -11.87 0.95 -13.44
CA PHE A 97 -12.53 -0.07 -12.63
C PHE A 97 -11.73 -0.41 -11.37
N LYS A 98 -10.41 -0.60 -11.52
CA LYS A 98 -9.50 -0.88 -10.41
C LYS A 98 -9.48 0.25 -9.38
N GLU A 99 -9.34 1.50 -9.83
CA GLU A 99 -9.37 2.69 -8.97
C GLU A 99 -10.69 2.80 -8.19
N MET A 100 -11.82 2.56 -8.85
CA MET A 100 -13.13 2.59 -8.18
C MET A 100 -13.28 1.48 -7.13
N SER A 101 -12.75 0.28 -7.41
CA SER A 101 -12.73 -0.82 -6.44
C SER A 101 -11.88 -0.47 -5.21
N GLU A 102 -10.70 0.11 -5.42
CA GLU A 102 -9.81 0.56 -4.34
C GLU A 102 -10.46 1.67 -3.50
N LYS A 103 -11.10 2.67 -4.13
CA LYS A 103 -11.84 3.73 -3.42
C LYS A 103 -12.97 3.17 -2.57
N ARG A 104 -13.68 2.14 -3.03
CA ARG A 104 -14.74 1.48 -2.26
C ARG A 104 -14.17 0.81 -1.02
N LEU A 105 -13.09 0.05 -1.15
CA LEU A 105 -12.41 -0.59 -0.02
C LEU A 105 -11.95 0.45 1.01
N ASN A 106 -11.24 1.49 0.55
CA ASN A 106 -10.77 2.56 1.44
C ASN A 106 -11.94 3.28 2.14
N ASN A 107 -13.06 3.50 1.45
CA ASN A 107 -14.24 4.09 2.08
C ASN A 107 -14.88 3.16 3.11
N THR A 108 -14.90 1.85 2.87
CA THR A 108 -15.36 0.85 3.85
C THR A 108 -14.49 0.86 5.09
N GLU A 109 -13.16 0.83 4.95
CA GLU A 109 -12.21 0.90 6.07
C GLU A 109 -12.41 2.19 6.89
N ARG A 110 -12.62 3.33 6.22
CA ARG A 110 -12.90 4.61 6.89
C ARG A 110 -14.22 4.59 7.64
N LEU A 111 -15.26 3.96 7.07
CA LEU A 111 -16.56 3.83 7.73
C LEU A 111 -16.46 2.92 8.95
N GLU A 112 -15.78 1.79 8.83
CA GLU A 112 -15.54 0.86 9.95
C GLU A 112 -14.77 1.53 11.09
N ALA A 113 -13.72 2.29 10.78
CA ALA A 113 -12.97 3.07 11.78
C ALA A 113 -13.86 4.13 12.46
N ALA A 114 -14.67 4.86 11.69
CA ALA A 114 -15.59 5.85 12.23
C ALA A 114 -16.65 5.19 13.14
N THR A 115 -17.20 4.03 12.73
CA THR A 115 -18.13 3.25 13.55
C THR A 115 -17.48 2.77 14.83
N ALA A 116 -16.24 2.27 14.79
CA ALA A 116 -15.51 1.85 15.99
C ALA A 116 -15.32 3.00 16.99
N LEU A 117 -14.96 4.20 16.52
CA LEU A 117 -14.84 5.39 17.36
C LEU A 117 -16.18 5.78 18.01
N LEU A 118 -17.28 5.74 17.26
CA LEU A 118 -18.62 6.03 17.79
C LEU A 118 -19.06 5.00 18.84
N LEU A 119 -18.73 3.72 18.65
CA LEU A 119 -19.02 2.66 19.62
C LEU A 119 -18.25 2.87 20.92
N LEU A 120 -16.95 3.21 20.83
CA LEU A 120 -16.13 3.54 21.99
C LEU A 120 -16.72 4.72 22.77
N GLN A 121 -17.11 5.79 22.07
CA GLN A 121 -17.74 6.95 22.70
C GLN A 121 -19.05 6.58 23.44
N LYS A 122 -19.83 5.64 22.89
CA LYS A 122 -21.07 5.17 23.51
C LYS A 122 -20.82 4.25 24.71
N SER A 123 -19.84 3.34 24.63
CA SER A 123 -19.49 2.44 25.74
C SER A 123 -18.89 3.18 26.93
N LEU A 124 -18.34 4.38 26.71
CA LEU A 124 -17.76 5.22 27.75
C LEU A 124 -18.81 6.03 28.55
N GLY A 125 -20.08 6.05 28.15
CA GLY A 125 -21.22 6.32 29.05
C GLY A 125 -21.24 7.63 29.83
N GLY A 126 -20.49 8.67 29.44
CA GLY A 126 -20.43 9.94 30.15
C GLY A 126 -19.08 10.65 29.98
N ARG A 127 -18.85 11.71 30.77
CA ARG A 127 -17.55 12.39 30.87
C ARG A 127 -16.55 11.43 31.50
N VAL A 128 -15.92 10.61 30.66
CA VAL A 128 -14.79 9.79 31.10
C VAL A 128 -13.64 10.74 31.33
N THR A 129 -13.14 10.76 32.57
CA THR A 129 -11.99 11.57 32.92
C THR A 129 -10.79 11.03 32.16
N ASP A 130 -9.91 11.91 31.70
CA ASP A 130 -8.67 11.49 31.06
C ASP A 130 -7.94 10.48 31.96
N LYS A 131 -8.03 10.65 33.30
CA LYS A 131 -7.44 9.76 34.31
C LYS A 131 -7.90 8.31 34.11
N TYR A 132 -9.21 8.10 33.96
CA TYR A 132 -9.78 6.77 33.73
C TYR A 132 -9.29 6.16 32.41
N LEU A 133 -9.19 6.96 31.34
CA LEU A 133 -8.68 6.49 30.05
C LEU A 133 -7.23 6.05 30.15
N THR A 134 -6.36 6.87 30.72
CA THR A 134 -4.93 6.61 30.82
C THR A 134 -4.62 5.32 31.59
N GLU A 135 -5.38 5.04 32.65
CA GLU A 135 -5.25 3.82 33.46
C GLU A 135 -5.75 2.56 32.74
N HIS A 136 -6.82 2.66 31.94
CA HIS A 136 -7.52 1.49 31.38
C HIS A 136 -7.26 1.23 29.89
N CYS A 137 -6.58 2.15 29.17
CA CYS A 137 -6.26 1.97 27.76
C CYS A 137 -4.88 1.33 27.49
N GLY A 138 -4.15 0.94 28.55
CA GLY A 138 -2.81 0.36 28.44
C GLY A 138 -1.78 1.34 27.88
N PHE A 139 -1.99 2.64 28.06
CA PHE A 139 -1.02 3.68 27.70
C PHE A 139 0.20 3.65 28.62
N LEU A 140 -0.02 3.49 29.93
CA LEU A 140 1.06 3.43 30.92
C LEU A 140 2.01 2.25 30.71
N ASP A 141 1.49 1.09 30.29
CA ASP A 141 2.27 -0.11 30.01
C ASP A 141 3.24 0.02 28.81
N LYS A 142 3.08 1.08 28.01
CA LYS A 142 3.89 1.36 26.82
C LYS A 142 4.96 2.43 27.05
N LEU A 143 4.96 3.08 28.21
CA LEU A 143 5.95 4.09 28.56
C LEU A 143 7.26 3.43 28.95
N LEU A 144 8.36 3.95 28.42
CA LEU A 144 9.71 3.50 28.75
C LEU A 144 10.36 4.46 29.77
N PRO A 145 11.30 3.96 30.59
CA PRO A 145 12.03 4.82 31.52
C PRO A 145 12.71 5.99 30.77
N GLY A 146 12.36 7.22 31.16
CA GLY A 146 12.88 8.45 30.54
C GLY A 146 11.92 9.15 29.58
N ASP A 147 10.75 8.58 29.29
CA ASP A 147 9.72 9.26 28.51
C ASP A 147 9.09 10.42 29.31
N LEU A 148 8.96 11.58 28.66
CA LEU A 148 8.30 12.75 29.22
C LEU A 148 6.85 12.81 28.74
N VAL A 149 5.90 12.67 29.66
CA VAL A 149 4.46 12.74 29.37
C VAL A 149 3.91 14.07 29.84
N LEU A 150 3.29 14.82 28.93
CA LEU A 150 2.59 16.07 29.24
C LEU A 150 1.12 15.75 29.55
N ALA A 151 0.60 16.33 30.64
CA ALA A 151 -0.78 16.15 31.07
C ALA A 151 -1.48 17.50 31.26
N ASP A 152 -2.80 17.51 31.05
CA ASP A 152 -3.63 18.70 31.22
C ASP A 152 -3.73 19.11 32.71
N ARG A 153 -3.99 20.39 32.95
CA ARG A 153 -4.05 21.00 34.29
C ARG A 153 -5.17 20.34 35.13
N GLY A 154 -4.81 19.77 36.27
CA GLY A 154 -5.74 19.04 37.16
C GLY A 154 -5.73 17.52 37.00
N PHE A 155 -4.84 16.99 36.16
CA PHE A 155 -4.60 15.56 35.99
C PHE A 155 -3.52 15.07 36.98
N THR A 156 -3.91 14.66 38.19
CA THR A 156 -3.00 14.10 39.19
C THR A 156 -2.98 12.56 39.13
N VAL A 157 -1.86 12.00 38.67
CA VAL A 157 -1.64 10.53 38.52
C VAL A 157 -1.05 9.91 39.79
N GLU A 158 -1.07 10.66 40.90
CA GLU A 158 -0.27 10.39 42.10
C GLU A 158 -0.59 9.04 42.76
N ASP A 159 -1.82 8.54 42.62
CA ASP A 159 -2.26 7.26 43.20
C ASP A 159 -2.19 6.06 42.24
N SER A 160 -2.05 6.28 40.93
CA SER A 160 -2.17 5.23 39.91
C SER A 160 -0.83 4.74 39.37
N ILE A 161 0.26 5.39 39.78
CA ILE A 161 1.66 4.95 39.59
C ILE A 161 2.08 4.23 40.89
N GLY A 162 1.25 3.31 41.35
CA GLY A 162 1.59 2.40 42.44
C GLY A 162 2.57 1.35 41.93
N LEU A 163 3.83 1.46 42.34
CA LEU A 163 4.88 0.43 42.28
C LEU A 163 5.54 0.20 40.91
N GLY A 164 6.37 1.16 40.47
CA GLY A 164 7.40 0.85 39.47
C GLY A 164 8.03 2.06 38.81
N ASN A 165 9.07 2.60 39.45
CA ASN A 165 10.04 3.56 38.91
C ASN A 165 9.56 5.03 38.80
N LEU A 166 10.18 5.84 39.65
CA LEU A 166 10.47 7.28 39.58
C LEU A 166 10.12 7.97 38.24
N PHE A 167 8.89 8.46 38.10
CA PHE A 167 8.51 9.47 37.10
C PHE A 167 8.13 10.76 37.83
N SER A 168 8.89 11.83 37.57
CA SER A 168 8.58 13.16 38.09
C SER A 168 7.52 13.83 37.19
N ALA A 169 6.28 13.89 37.65
CA ALA A 169 5.30 14.82 37.10
C ALA A 169 5.69 16.24 37.55
N PHE A 170 5.96 17.14 36.61
CA PHE A 170 6.34 18.52 36.90
C PHE A 170 5.08 19.39 36.91
N ASP A 171 4.61 19.81 38.09
CA ASP A 171 3.54 20.79 38.25
C ASP A 171 4.12 22.22 38.17
N PRO A 172 3.74 23.06 37.19
CA PRO A 172 4.29 24.40 37.05
C PRO A 172 3.73 25.44 38.04
N SER A 173 3.00 25.05 39.09
CA SER A 173 2.34 26.00 39.99
C SER A 173 2.78 25.91 41.46
N PHE A 174 4.08 26.01 41.74
CA PHE A 174 4.55 26.28 43.11
C PHE A 174 4.65 27.79 43.37
N ASN A 175 3.72 28.28 44.20
CA ASN A 175 3.57 29.69 44.56
C ASN A 175 4.69 30.10 45.54
N ALA A 176 5.60 31.00 45.11
CA ALA A 176 6.62 31.56 45.98
C ALA A 176 5.99 32.62 46.91
N SER A 177 5.74 32.26 48.16
CA SER A 177 5.34 33.23 49.20
C SER A 177 5.78 32.76 50.59
N GLY A 178 6.80 33.43 51.13
CA GLY A 178 6.96 33.62 52.57
C GLY A 178 8.04 32.79 53.28
N ALA A 179 9.24 33.35 53.39
CA ALA A 179 10.09 33.17 54.57
C ALA A 179 11.15 34.29 54.63
N SER A 180 10.99 35.23 55.57
CA SER A 180 12.06 36.14 56.01
C SER A 180 13.00 35.37 56.97
N PRO A 181 14.31 35.64 56.98
CA PRO A 181 15.25 34.94 57.87
C PRO A 181 15.30 35.58 59.26
N GLN A 182 15.42 34.77 60.30
CA GLN A 182 16.11 35.16 61.54
C GLN A 182 17.34 34.28 61.68
N GLU A 183 18.51 34.91 61.61
CA GLU A 183 19.81 34.34 61.95
C GLU A 183 20.10 34.61 63.44
N GLN A 184 20.62 33.59 64.13
CA GLN A 184 21.62 33.72 65.20
C GLN A 184 22.91 33.10 64.69
#